data_AF-A0A965MGP0-F1
#
_entry.id   AF-A0A965MGP0-F1
#
_cell.length_a   1.000
_cell.length_b   1.000
_cell.length_c   1.000
_cell.angle_alpha   90.00
_cell.angle_beta   90.00
_cell.angle_gamma   90.00
#
_symmetry.space_group_name_H-M   'P 1'
#
loop_
_entity.id
_entity.type
_entity.pdbx_description
1 polymer ?
#
loop_
_entity_poly.entity_id
_entity_poly.type
_entity_poly.pdbx_seq_one_letter_code
_entity_poly.pdbx_strand_id
1 'polypeptide(L)'
;MPQSNLHAEPWSKTDMLLLAELWFQGVQPHNIAQKLGRSKSAIMTRAWRMQMPQQDETTNLVYKLRSCITCDRLFCSQGPHNSACDHCRKSPLRQTIFP
;
A
#
# COMPACT_ATOMS: atom_id res chain seq x y z
N MET A 1 -30.75 -6.72 -5.03
CA MET A 1 -29.91 -5.84 -4.20
C MET A 1 -30.47 -4.43 -4.33
N PRO A 2 -31.00 -3.78 -3.27
CA PRO A 2 -31.61 -2.47 -3.43
C PRO A 2 -30.51 -1.42 -3.68
N GLN A 3 -30.60 -0.72 -4.80
CA GLN A 3 -29.76 0.43 -5.12
C GLN A 3 -30.31 1.63 -4.33
N SER A 4 -29.79 1.87 -3.13
CA SER A 4 -30.24 2.95 -2.25
C SER A 4 -29.51 4.27 -2.55
N ASN A 5 -30.27 5.19 -3.17
CA ASN A 5 -30.20 6.66 -3.16
C ASN A 5 -28.88 7.39 -3.50
N LEU A 6 -28.97 8.16 -4.60
CA LEU A 6 -27.97 9.00 -5.27
C LEU A 6 -27.67 10.35 -4.59
N HIS A 7 -27.92 10.48 -3.28
CA HIS A 7 -27.43 11.64 -2.53
C HIS A 7 -26.22 11.21 -1.72
N ALA A 8 -25.03 11.55 -2.22
CA ALA A 8 -23.79 11.31 -1.48
C ALA A 8 -23.88 12.09 -0.16
N GLU A 9 -24.09 11.38 0.94
CA GLU A 9 -24.06 11.96 2.28
C GLU A 9 -22.84 12.88 2.42
N PRO A 10 -23.01 14.10 2.94
CA PRO A 10 -21.88 15.02 3.11
C PRO A 10 -20.78 14.37 3.95
N TRP A 11 -19.52 14.67 3.66
CA TRP A 11 -18.38 14.14 4.42
C TRP A 11 -18.35 14.76 5.81
N SER A 12 -18.61 13.95 6.83
CA SER A 12 -18.51 14.40 8.22
C SER A 12 -17.05 14.63 8.61
N LYS A 13 -16.79 15.44 9.66
CA LYS A 13 -15.44 15.60 10.21
C LYS A 13 -14.87 14.27 10.68
N THR A 14 -15.69 13.43 11.29
CA THR A 14 -15.32 12.09 11.74
C THR A 14 -14.93 11.19 10.58
N ASP A 15 -15.69 11.21 9.48
CA ASP A 15 -15.39 10.43 8.26
C ASP A 15 -14.04 10.83 7.68
N MET A 16 -13.73 12.12 7.66
CA MET A 16 -12.46 12.64 7.16
C MET A 16 -11.27 12.22 8.02
N LEU A 17 -11.42 12.26 9.35
CA LEU A 17 -10.38 11.83 10.28
C LEU A 17 -10.12 10.32 10.15
N LEU A 18 -11.20 9.53 10.10
CA LEU A 18 -11.11 8.08 9.94
C LEU A 18 -10.52 7.69 8.57
N LEU A 19 -10.89 8.41 7.49
CA LEU A 19 -10.28 8.24 6.19
C LEU A 19 -8.76 8.48 6.26
N ALA A 20 -8.33 9.60 6.85
CA ALA A 20 -6.91 9.94 6.95
C ALA A 20 -6.13 8.90 7.75
N GLU A 21 -6.66 8.50 8.91
CA GLU A 21 -6.03 7.48 9.76
C GLU A 21 -5.82 6.17 9.00
N LEU A 22 -6.87 5.63 8.39
CA LEU A 22 -6.80 4.38 7.64
C LEU A 22 -5.86 4.50 6.41
N TRP A 23 -5.85 5.65 5.75
CA TRP A 23 -4.99 5.91 4.60
C TRP A 23 -3.51 5.87 4.98
N PHE A 24 -3.13 6.55 6.07
CA PHE A 24 -1.74 6.56 6.57
C PHE A 24 -1.31 5.22 7.19
N GLN A 25 -2.26 4.41 7.66
CA GLN A 25 -2.00 3.02 8.05
C GLN A 25 -1.75 2.10 6.84
N GLY A 26 -1.88 2.60 5.60
CA GLY A 26 -1.70 1.81 4.38
C GLY A 26 -2.86 0.86 4.09
N VAL A 27 -4.04 1.11 4.67
CA VAL A 27 -5.24 0.32 4.39
C VAL A 27 -5.66 0.58 2.94
N GLN A 28 -5.95 -0.49 2.20
CA GLN A 28 -6.33 -0.42 0.80
C GLN A 28 -7.65 0.35 0.60
N PRO A 29 -7.81 1.14 -0.48
CA PRO A 29 -9.00 1.97 -0.70
C PRO A 29 -10.33 1.20 -0.68
N HIS A 30 -10.34 -0.06 -1.15
CA HIS A 30 -11.54 -0.89 -1.11
C HIS A 30 -11.99 -1.22 0.34
N ASN A 31 -11.04 -1.41 1.25
CA ASN A 31 -11.33 -1.74 2.66
C ASN A 31 -11.85 -0.49 3.39
N ILE A 32 -11.26 0.67 3.08
CA ILE A 32 -11.72 1.96 3.58
C ILE A 32 -13.16 2.22 3.11
N ALA A 33 -13.44 1.94 1.83
CA ALA A 33 -14.77 2.08 1.23
C ALA A 33 -15.82 1.22 1.97
N GLN A 34 -15.49 -0.04 2.28
CA GLN A 34 -16.36 -0.92 3.07
C GLN A 34 -16.59 -0.39 4.50
N LYS A 35 -15.54 0.11 5.16
CA LYS A 35 -15.64 0.67 6.52
C LYS A 35 -16.49 1.94 6.59
N LEU A 36 -16.37 2.82 5.59
CA LEU A 36 -17.09 4.09 5.55
C LEU A 36 -18.45 4.00 4.86
N GLY A 37 -18.82 2.82 4.33
CA GLY A 37 -20.07 2.64 3.58
C GLY A 37 -20.14 3.48 2.30
N ARG A 38 -18.99 3.79 1.69
CA ARG A 38 -18.88 4.62 0.48
C ARG A 38 -18.30 3.83 -0.68
N SER A 39 -18.42 4.37 -1.90
CA SER A 39 -17.74 3.77 -3.05
C SER A 39 -16.24 4.05 -3.02
N LYS A 40 -15.45 3.12 -3.56
CA LYS A 40 -14.00 3.28 -3.71
C LYS A 40 -13.63 4.58 -4.44
N SER A 41 -14.35 4.92 -5.51
CA SER A 41 -14.12 6.17 -6.25
C SER A 41 -14.32 7.41 -5.36
N ALA A 42 -15.32 7.39 -4.47
CA ALA A 42 -15.52 8.49 -3.52
C ALA A 42 -14.36 8.62 -2.51
N ILE A 43 -13.81 7.50 -2.04
CA ILE A 43 -12.62 7.48 -1.18
C ILE A 43 -11.42 8.10 -1.90
N MET A 44 -11.12 7.64 -3.12
CA MET A 44 -9.98 8.12 -3.92
C MET A 44 -10.10 9.62 -4.22
N THR A 45 -11.26 10.08 -4.68
CA THR A 45 -11.51 11.52 -4.93
C THR A 45 -11.37 12.32 -3.65
N ARG A 46 -11.84 11.81 -2.51
CA ARG A 46 -11.72 12.52 -1.23
C ARG A 46 -10.27 12.63 -0.76
N ALA A 47 -9.53 11.52 -0.77
CA ALA A 47 -8.12 11.49 -0.40
C ALA A 47 -7.28 12.46 -1.26
N TRP A 48 -7.55 12.49 -2.57
CA TRP A 48 -6.92 13.45 -3.48
C TRP A 48 -7.24 14.90 -3.13
N ARG A 49 -8.52 15.23 -2.83
CA ARG A 49 -8.91 16.58 -2.38
C ARG A 49 -8.30 16.97 -1.04
N MET A 50 -8.00 15.99 -0.20
CA MET A 50 -7.27 16.17 1.07
C MET A 50 -5.75 16.17 0.90
N GLN A 51 -5.25 16.15 -0.35
CA GLN A 51 -3.81 16.14 -0.69
C GLN A 51 -3.03 14.98 -0.04
N MET A 52 -3.69 13.84 0.16
CA MET A 52 -3.02 12.65 0.67
C MET A 52 -2.11 12.02 -0.40
N PRO A 53 -1.01 11.36 0.00
CA PRO A 53 -0.14 10.66 -0.94
C PRO A 53 -0.94 9.61 -1.70
N GLN A 54 -0.69 9.47 -3.01
CA GLN A 54 -1.39 8.46 -3.81
C GLN A 54 -1.09 7.06 -3.29
N GLN A 55 -2.14 6.31 -2.98
CA GLN A 55 -2.05 4.86 -2.84
C GLN A 55 -2.13 4.28 -4.25
N ASP A 56 -1.01 3.73 -4.72
CA ASP A 56 -0.98 3.00 -5.98
C ASP A 56 -1.33 1.54 -5.68
N GLU A 57 -2.53 1.11 -6.08
CA GLU A 57 -3.02 -0.26 -5.89
C GLU A 57 -2.22 -1.28 -6.72
N THR A 58 -1.67 -0.83 -7.85
CA THR A 58 -0.84 -1.66 -8.75
C THR A 58 0.50 -1.96 -8.10
N THR A 59 1.05 -0.96 -7.41
CA THR A 59 2.19 -1.13 -6.54
C THR A 59 1.71 -1.37 -5.12
N ASN A 60 1.21 -2.58 -4.87
CA ASN A 60 1.20 -3.19 -3.53
C ASN A 60 2.66 -3.45 -3.05
N LEU A 61 3.54 -2.48 -3.29
CA LEU A 61 4.92 -2.40 -2.90
C LEU A 61 4.91 -2.02 -1.44
N VAL A 62 4.55 -3.00 -0.63
CA VAL A 62 4.97 -3.01 0.76
C VAL A 62 6.48 -3.14 0.73
N TYR A 63 7.16 -1.99 0.65
CA TYR A 63 8.60 -1.91 0.82
C TYR A 63 8.86 -2.34 2.25
N LYS A 64 9.37 -3.56 2.40
CA LYS A 64 9.80 -4.07 3.69
C LYS A 64 11.29 -3.84 3.81
N LEU A 65 11.70 -3.27 4.95
CA LEU A 65 13.09 -3.30 5.36
C LEU A 65 13.43 -4.75 5.72
N ARG A 66 14.48 -5.29 5.11
CA ARG A 66 14.93 -6.67 5.30
C ARG A 66 16.44 -6.70 5.48
N SER A 67 16.93 -7.71 6.20
CA SER A 67 18.37 -8.02 6.25
C SER A 67 18.73 -8.93 5.08
N CYS A 68 19.82 -8.62 4.39
CA CYS A 68 20.35 -9.46 3.31
C CYS A 68 20.88 -10.77 3.89
N ILE A 69 20.42 -11.92 3.37
CA ILE A 69 20.90 -13.25 3.83
C ILE A 69 22.39 -13.51 3.54
N THR A 70 23.02 -12.70 2.68
CA THR A 70 24.41 -12.91 2.23
C THR A 70 25.42 -12.00 2.95
N CYS A 71 25.00 -10.81 3.40
CA CYS A 71 25.91 -9.81 3.96
C CYS A 71 25.34 -9.04 5.14
N ASP A 72 24.17 -9.45 5.65
CA ASP A 72 23.43 -8.85 6.76
C ASP A 72 23.07 -7.35 6.61
N ARG A 73 23.41 -6.73 5.48
CA ARG A 73 23.04 -5.34 5.19
C ARG A 73 21.53 -5.18 5.12
N LEU A 74 21.00 -4.19 5.82
CA LEU A 74 19.61 -3.76 5.71
C LEU A 74 19.35 -3.16 4.34
N PHE A 75 18.27 -3.57 3.68
CA PHE A 75 17.85 -3.04 2.39
C PHE A 75 16.32 -3.04 2.26
N CYS A 76 15.79 -2.10 1.50
CA CYS A 76 14.37 -2.05 1.17
C CYS A 76 14.09 -2.94 -0.04
N SER A 77 13.11 -3.84 0.06
CA SER A 77 12.74 -4.72 -1.04
C SER A 77 11.24 -4.77 -1.26
N GLN A 78 10.86 -4.95 -2.53
CA GLN A 78 9.49 -5.17 -2.98
C GLN A 78 9.16 -6.67 -3.01
N GLY A 79 7.98 -7.07 -2.54
CA GLY A 79 7.50 -8.46 -2.61
C GLY A 79 8.08 -9.44 -1.57
N PRO A 80 7.45 -10.62 -1.38
CA PRO A 80 7.79 -11.59 -0.34
C PRO A 80 9.11 -12.35 -0.57
N HIS A 81 9.50 -12.55 -1.83
CA HIS A 81 10.61 -13.43 -2.23
C HIS A 81 12.00 -12.76 -2.33
N ASN A 82 12.11 -11.48 -1.98
CA ASN A 82 13.39 -10.77 -2.04
C ASN A 82 14.16 -10.85 -0.71
N SER A 83 15.14 -11.76 -0.62
CA SER A 83 15.99 -11.97 0.58
C SER A 83 17.45 -11.49 0.41
N ALA A 84 17.85 -11.06 -0.78
CA ALA A 84 19.20 -10.56 -1.05
C ALA A 84 19.17 -9.12 -1.58
N CYS A 85 20.07 -8.28 -1.06
CA CYS A 85 20.23 -6.90 -1.51
C CYS A 85 20.77 -6.83 -2.95
N ASP A 86 20.64 -5.69 -3.61
CA ASP A 86 21.05 -5.53 -5.01
C ASP A 86 22.54 -5.79 -5.23
N HIS A 87 23.37 -5.45 -4.24
CA HIS A 87 24.81 -5.70 -4.30
C HIS A 87 25.12 -7.21 -4.33
N CYS A 88 24.51 -7.99 -3.43
CA CYS A 88 24.70 -9.44 -3.39
C CYS A 88 23.97 -10.17 -4.52
N ARG A 89 22.86 -9.62 -5.02
CA ARG A 89 22.12 -10.16 -6.17
C ARG A 89 22.90 -10.05 -7.47
N LYS A 90 23.66 -8.96 -7.64
CA LYS A 90 24.52 -8.70 -8.81
C LYS A 90 25.93 -9.25 -8.63
N SER A 91 26.27 -9.78 -7.46
CA SER A 91 27.59 -10.36 -7.19
C SER A 91 27.76 -11.69 -7.94
N PRO A 92 28.87 -11.89 -8.66
CA PRO A 92 29.15 -13.15 -9.36
C PRO A 92 29.30 -14.36 -8.44
N LEU A 93 29.48 -14.16 -7.13
CA LEU A 93 29.54 -15.23 -6.12
C LEU A 93 28.23 -16.02 -5.96
N ARG A 94 27.10 -15.52 -6.47
CA ARG A 94 25.80 -16.20 -6.42
C ARG A 94 25.52 -17.09 -7.64
N GLN A 95 26.33 -16.99 -8.70
CA GLN A 95 26.12 -17.73 -9.95
C GLN A 95 26.81 -19.10 -9.99
N THR A 96 27.54 -19.50 -8.94
CA THR A 96 28.42 -20.67 -8.96
C THR A 96 27.99 -21.82 -8.05
N ILE A 97 26.82 -21.76 -7.41
CA ILE A 97 26.33 -22.84 -6.52
C ILE A 97 25.12 -23.55 -7.14
N PHE A 98 25.26 -24.01 -8.38
CA PHE A 98 24.48 -25.12 -8.92
C PHE A 98 25.38 -25.86 -9.91
N PRO A 99 25.98 -27.01 -9.54
CA PRO A 99 26.43 -27.97 -10.53
C PRO A 99 25.24 -28.57 -11.29
#